data_AF-A0A7Y2U7N8-F1
#
_entry.id   AF-A0A7Y2U7N8-F1
#
_cell.length_a   1.000
_cell.length_b   1.000
_cell.length_c   1.000
_cell.angle_alpha   90.00
_cell.angle_beta   90.00
_cell.angle_gamma   90.00
#
_symmetry.space_group_name_H-M   'P 1'
#
loop_
_entity.id
_entity.type
_entity.pdbx_description
1 polymer ?
#
loop_
_entity_poly.entity_id
_entity_poly.type
_entity_poly.pdbx_seq_one_letter_code
_entity_poly.pdbx_strand_id
1 'polypeptide(L)'
;MALPLKKSEVICFYDLQYRWAKRSTDRGVEVKIELNEFPDGQMIIAQCPRVFRPDMVEDIIEYGREIGWKPEKKGEPMTVRLTKRGITRVT
;
A
#
# COMPACT_ATOMS: atom_id res chain seq x y z
N MET A 1 -11.35 6.48 3.63
CA MET A 1 -12.31 5.43 3.22
C MET A 1 -11.58 4.12 3.44
N ALA A 2 -11.91 3.44 4.54
CA ALA A 2 -11.29 2.19 4.95
C ALA A 2 -11.39 1.10 3.86
N LEU A 3 -10.39 0.21 3.77
CA LEU A 3 -10.46 -0.92 2.85
C LEU A 3 -11.55 -1.90 3.29
N PRO A 4 -12.35 -2.43 2.35
CA PRO A 4 -13.37 -3.40 2.66
C PRO A 4 -12.74 -4.68 3.24
N LEU A 5 -13.40 -5.27 4.25
CA LEU A 5 -12.96 -6.51 4.90
C LEU A 5 -12.94 -7.71 3.94
N LYS A 6 -13.79 -7.70 2.90
CA LYS A 6 -13.82 -8.74 1.87
C LYS A 6 -12.78 -8.45 0.79
N LYS A 7 -11.99 -9.47 0.43
CA LYS A 7 -10.90 -9.42 -0.57
C LYS A 7 -9.69 -8.56 -0.17
N SER A 8 -9.60 -8.15 1.09
CA SER A 8 -8.36 -7.66 1.67
C SER A 8 -7.57 -8.81 2.32
N GLU A 9 -6.26 -8.73 2.22
CA GLU A 9 -5.29 -9.61 2.83
C GLU A 9 -4.62 -8.84 3.98
N VAL A 10 -4.09 -9.56 4.97
CA VAL A 10 -3.44 -8.97 6.15
C VAL A 10 -2.01 -9.46 6.21
N ILE A 11 -1.09 -8.55 6.51
CA ILE A 11 0.34 -8.85 6.67
C ILE A 11 0.85 -8.22 7.96
N CYS A 12 1.69 -8.94 8.69
CA CYS A 12 2.38 -8.39 9.86
C CYS A 12 3.79 -7.99 9.44
N PHE A 13 4.15 -6.73 9.67
CA PHE A 13 5.46 -6.18 9.30
C PHE A 13 5.88 -5.11 10.32
N TYR A 14 7.13 -5.14 10.80
CA TYR A 14 7.60 -4.27 11.90
C TYR A 14 6.66 -4.25 13.12
N ASP A 15 6.20 -5.43 13.56
CA ASP A 15 5.26 -5.61 14.68
C ASP A 15 3.89 -4.91 14.53
N LEU A 16 3.61 -4.35 13.34
CA LEU A 16 2.33 -3.74 13.01
C LEU A 16 1.57 -4.61 12.03
N GLN A 17 0.25 -4.63 12.20
CA GLN A 17 -0.63 -5.35 11.28
C GLN A 17 -1.16 -4.41 10.21
N TYR A 18 -0.83 -4.70 8.96
CA TYR A 18 -1.28 -3.95 7.79
C TYR A 18 -2.36 -4.73 7.05
N ARG A 19 -3.33 -3.99 6.51
CA ARG A 19 -4.36 -4.52 5.62
C ARG A 19 -4.11 -3.99 4.22
N TRP A 20 -4.19 -4.87 3.23
CA TRP A 20 -4.00 -4.49 1.85
C TRP A 20 -5.01 -5.15 0.93
N ALA A 21 -5.31 -4.50 -0.19
CA ALA A 21 -6.20 -5.01 -1.22
C ALA A 21 -5.62 -4.68 -2.59
N LYS A 22 -5.71 -5.66 -3.51
CA LYS A 22 -5.28 -5.49 -4.90
C LYS A 22 -6.47 -5.42 -5.84
N ARG A 23 -6.34 -4.58 -6.87
CA ARG A 23 -7.30 -4.41 -7.96
C ARG A 23 -6.56 -4.42 -9.29
N SER A 24 -6.95 -5.28 -10.21
CA SER A 24 -6.44 -5.23 -11.58
C SER A 24 -6.97 -3.98 -12.30
N THR A 25 -6.09 -3.32 -13.04
CA THR A 25 -6.38 -2.16 -13.88
C THR A 25 -5.86 -2.42 -15.30
N ASP A 26 -6.27 -1.61 -16.28
CA ASP A 26 -5.80 -1.76 -17.67
C ASP A 26 -4.27 -1.63 -17.80
N ARG A 27 -3.64 -0.90 -16.86
CA ARG A 27 -2.21 -0.59 -16.87
C ARG A 27 -1.37 -1.44 -15.92
N GLY A 28 -1.98 -2.34 -15.13
CA GLY A 28 -1.26 -3.14 -14.14
C GLY A 28 -2.13 -3.55 -12.96
N VAL A 29 -1.57 -3.50 -11.75
CA VAL A 29 -2.28 -3.81 -10.50
C VAL A 29 -2.20 -2.59 -9.59
N GLU A 30 -3.33 -2.14 -9.08
CA GLU A 30 -3.38 -1.14 -8.01
C GLU A 30 -3.46 -1.87 -6.67
N VAL A 31 -2.57 -1.54 -5.74
CA VAL A 31 -2.54 -2.09 -4.39
C VAL A 31 -2.76 -0.96 -3.41
N LYS A 32 -3.74 -1.11 -2.54
CA LYS A 32 -4.02 -0.17 -1.47
C LYS A 32 -3.62 -0.80 -0.16
N ILE A 33 -2.92 -0.04 0.68
CA ILE A 33 -2.44 -0.52 1.98
C ILE A 33 -2.82 0.51 3.04
N GLU A 34 -3.33 0.02 4.16
CA GLU A 34 -3.63 0.80 5.36
C GLU A 34 -3.20 0.03 6.61
N LEU A 35 -3.13 0.71 7.75
CA LEU A 35 -2.84 0.07 9.02
C LEU A 35 -4.13 -0.53 9.59
N ASN A 36 -4.09 -1.81 9.96
CA ASN A 36 -5.29 -2.54 10.37
C ASN A 36 -5.86 -2.03 11.70
N GLU A 37 -5.00 -1.56 12.61
CA GLU A 37 -5.38 -0.95 13.89
C GLU A 37 -6.03 0.43 13.71
N PHE A 38 -5.71 1.12 12.61
CA PHE A 38 -6.23 2.46 12.28
C PHE A 38 -6.83 2.48 10.87
N PRO A 39 -7.99 1.83 10.65
CA PRO A 39 -8.59 1.65 9.33
C PRO A 39 -9.05 2.94 8.63
N ASP A 40 -8.93 4.11 9.26
CA ASP A 40 -9.18 5.42 8.63
C ASP A 40 -7.94 6.34 8.63
N GLY A 41 -6.76 5.77 8.85
CA GLY A 41 -5.51 6.50 8.79
C GLY A 41 -5.07 6.82 7.36
N GLN A 42 -3.80 7.17 7.20
CA GLN A 42 -3.25 7.52 5.90
C GLN A 42 -3.06 6.25 5.07
N MET A 43 -3.71 6.19 3.92
CA MET A 43 -3.58 5.06 3.00
C MET A 43 -2.40 5.29 2.03
N ILE A 44 -1.77 4.22 1.58
CA ILE A 44 -0.85 4.25 0.45
C ILE A 44 -1.48 3.49 -0.74
N ILE A 45 -1.38 4.07 -1.94
CA ILE A 45 -1.89 3.53 -3.19
C ILE A 45 -0.68 3.27 -4.09
N ALA A 46 -0.34 2.01 -4.29
CA ALA A 46 0.75 1.57 -5.13
C ALA A 46 0.26 1.11 -6.50
N GLN A 47 0.82 1.69 -7.56
CA GLN A 47 0.66 1.22 -8.92
C GLN A 47 1.77 0.21 -9.23
N CYS A 48 1.41 -1.06 -9.23
CA CYS A 48 2.30 -2.20 -9.46
C CYS A 48 2.24 -2.70 -10.91
N PRO A 49 3.30 -3.37 -11.39
CA PRO A 49 3.26 -4.10 -12.65
C PRO A 49 2.19 -5.21 -12.63
N ARG A 50 1.83 -5.72 -13.82
CA ARG A 50 0.80 -6.77 -13.97
C ARG A 50 1.10 -8.03 -13.16
N VAL A 51 2.38 -8.39 -13.03
CA VAL A 51 2.83 -9.48 -12.16
C VAL A 51 3.09 -8.87 -10.78
N PHE A 52 2.14 -9.07 -9.88
CA PHE A 52 2.24 -8.64 -8.50
C PHE A 52 2.51 -9.84 -7.60
N ARG A 53 3.44 -9.68 -6.66
CA ARG A 53 3.79 -10.69 -5.67
C ARG A 53 3.61 -10.13 -4.25
N PRO A 54 3.20 -10.93 -3.24
CA PRO A 54 2.94 -10.43 -1.89
C PRO A 54 4.15 -9.77 -1.19
N ASP A 55 5.38 -10.20 -1.48
CA ASP A 55 6.63 -9.58 -0.98
C ASP A 55 6.73 -8.10 -1.35
N MET A 56 6.18 -7.70 -2.50
CA MET A 56 6.17 -6.30 -2.91
C MET A 56 5.36 -5.40 -1.96
N VAL A 57 4.46 -5.95 -1.14
CA VAL A 57 3.72 -5.17 -0.12
C VAL A 57 4.68 -4.66 0.95
N GLU A 58 5.62 -5.49 1.37
CA GLU A 58 6.63 -5.14 2.37
C GLU A 58 7.54 -4.03 1.84
N ASP A 59 8.01 -4.16 0.59
CA ASP A 59 8.81 -3.12 -0.08
C ASP A 59 8.07 -1.78 -0.15
N ILE A 60 6.76 -1.80 -0.45
CA ILE A 60 5.92 -0.59 -0.49
C ILE A 60 5.80 0.05 0.89
N ILE A 61 5.61 -0.75 1.93
CA ILE A 61 5.50 -0.26 3.31
C ILE A 61 6.82 0.37 3.75
N GLU A 62 7.94 -0.29 3.47
CA GLU A 62 9.28 0.21 3.78
C GLU A 62 9.54 1.55 3.09
N TYR A 63 9.38 1.60 1.76
CA TYR A 63 9.54 2.84 1.00
C TYR A 63 8.59 3.95 1.48
N GLY A 64 7.33 3.59 1.79
CA GLY A 64 6.36 4.50 2.37
C GLY A 64 6.88 5.15 3.66
N ARG A 65 7.41 4.35 4.58
CA ARG A 65 7.98 4.86 5.84
C ARG A 65 9.18 5.79 5.59
N GLU A 66 10.05 5.46 4.63
CA GLU A 66 11.20 6.31 4.27
C GLU A 66 10.79 7.70 3.77
N ILE A 67 9.71 7.78 2.99
CA ILE A 67 9.21 9.06 2.45
C ILE A 67 8.24 9.78 3.39
N GLY A 68 8.07 9.29 4.62
CA GLY A 68 7.28 9.93 5.67
C GLY A 68 5.79 9.59 5.67
N TRP A 69 5.39 8.44 5.11
CA TRP A 69 4.04 7.91 5.24
C TRP A 69 3.72 7.62 6.72
N LYS A 70 2.62 8.19 7.20
CA LYS A 70 2.17 8.07 8.60
C LYS A 70 0.80 7.40 8.65
N PRO A 71 0.73 6.07 8.57
CA PRO A 71 -0.54 5.37 8.47
C PRO A 71 -1.42 5.50 9.71
N GLU A 72 -0.86 5.90 10.86
CA GLU A 72 -1.61 6.17 12.09
C GLU A 72 -2.42 7.48 12.04
N LYS A 73 -2.02 8.42 11.17
CA LYS A 73 -2.64 9.75 11.09
C LYS A 73 -3.62 9.79 9.94
N LYS A 74 -4.77 10.44 10.11
CA LYS A 74 -5.64 10.76 8.97
C LYS A 74 -4.92 11.73 8.04
N GLY A 75 -4.93 11.44 6.74
CA GLY A 75 -4.27 12.27 5.73
C GLY A 75 -4.65 11.83 4.32
N GLU A 76 -4.19 12.61 3.34
CA GLU A 76 -4.41 12.27 1.94
C GLU A 76 -3.66 10.98 1.57
N PRO A 77 -4.26 10.12 0.74
CA PRO A 77 -3.61 8.91 0.27
C PRO A 77 -2.31 9.25 -0.45
N MET A 78 -1.25 8.51 -0.12
CA MET A 78 0.03 8.66 -0.78
C MET A 78 0.10 7.73 -1.98
N THR A 79 0.40 8.26 -3.16
CA THR A 79 0.49 7.43 -4.37
C THR A 79 1.95 7.10 -4.69
N VAL A 80 2.24 5.83 -4.93
CA VAL A 80 3.55 5.35 -5.35
C VAL A 80 3.41 4.48 -6.59
N ARG A 81 4.48 4.35 -7.36
CA ARG A 81 4.53 3.53 -8.57
C ARG A 81 5.77 2.65 -8.54
N LEU A 82 5.54 1.35 -8.69
CA LEU A 82 6.59 0.37 -8.84
C LEU A 82 6.93 0.26 -10.32
N THR A 83 8.20 0.48 -10.62
CA THR A 83 8.77 0.32 -11.96
C THR A 83 9.85 -0.76 -11.91
N LYS A 84 10.33 -1.20 -13.07
CA LYS A 84 11.49 -2.11 -13.14
C LYS A 84 12.75 -1.54 -12.48
N ARG A 85 12.81 -0.23 -12.25
CA ARG A 85 13.96 0.48 -11.67
C ARG A 85 13.81 0.73 -10.16
N GLY A 86 12.68 0.36 -9.55
CA GLY A 86 12.38 0.63 -8.15
C GLY A 86 11.04 1.34 -7.94
N ILE A 87 10.79 1.71 -6.68
CA ILE A 87 9.57 2.40 -6.24
C ILE A 87 9.78 3.91 -6.34
N THR A 88 8.80 4.61 -6.90
CA THR A 88 8.83 6.07 -7.08
C THR A 88 7.56 6.68 -6.53
N ARG A 89 7.67 7.86 -5.90
CA ARG A 89 6.48 8.61 -5.46
C ARG A 89 5.83 9.27 -6.67
N VAL A 90 4.51 9.16 -6.77
CA VAL A 90 3.73 9.92 -7.75
C VAL A 90 3.18 11.13 -7.02
N THR A 91 3.61 12.31 -7.47
CA THR A 91 3.17 13.61 -6.94
C THR A 91 1.84 14.02 -7.54
#